data_AF-A0A2U7P2L5-F1
#
_entry.id   AF-A0A2U7P2L5-F1
#
_cell.length_a   1.000
_cell.length_b   1.000
_cell.length_c   1.000
_cell.angle_alpha   90.00
_cell.angle_beta   90.00
_cell.angle_gamma   90.00
#
_symmetry.space_group_name_H-M   'P 1'
#
loop_
_entity.id
_entity.type
_entity.pdbx_description
1 polymer ?
#
loop_
_entity_poly.entity_id
_entity_poly.type
_entity_poly.pdbx_seq_one_letter_code
_entity_poly.pdbx_strand_id
1 'polypeptide(L)' 'MKTEYIEDLTQEQKILKVLEAKINNWVPLTDILKLGVAQYNARIWGLRKKGYTIENKIEIQKNKKRHTFFKLVTK' A
#
# COMPACT_ATOMS: atom_id res chain seq x y z
N MET A 1 3.32 9.21 27.48
CA MET A 1 3.38 8.41 26.24
C MET A 1 3.37 9.37 25.07
N LYS A 2 4.45 9.47 24.31
CA LYS A 2 4.60 10.44 23.21
C LYS A 2 3.90 9.92 21.96
N THR A 3 2.85 10.60 21.54
CA THR A 3 2.19 10.43 20.24
C THR A 3 3.02 11.19 19.20
N GLU A 4 4.17 10.63 18.80
CA GLU A 4 5.15 11.31 17.94
C GLU A 4 5.11 10.75 16.49
N TYR A 5 4.91 11.66 15.53
CA TYR A 5 5.11 11.54 14.06
C TYR A 5 4.17 10.66 13.22
N ILE A 6 2.92 11.11 13.00
CA ILE A 6 2.15 10.69 11.81
C ILE A 6 2.15 11.76 10.71
N GLU A 7 2.42 13.04 11.05
CA GLU A 7 2.30 14.15 10.10
C GLU A 7 3.43 14.20 9.04
N ASP A 8 4.66 13.80 9.39
CA ASP A 8 5.84 13.92 8.50
C ASP A 8 6.15 12.70 7.62
N LEU A 9 5.30 11.66 7.62
CA LEU A 9 5.53 10.51 6.75
C LEU A 9 5.33 10.90 5.28
N THR A 10 6.33 10.59 4.45
CA THR A 10 6.17 10.65 3.00
C THR A 10 5.01 9.74 2.56
N GLN A 11 4.41 10.03 1.42
CA GLN A 11 3.33 9.21 0.86
C GLN A 11 3.74 7.72 0.69
N GLU A 12 5.01 7.45 0.35
CA GLU A 12 5.55 6.09 0.29
C GLU A 12 5.58 5.41 1.66
N GLN A 13 6.03 6.12 2.70
CA GLN A 13 6.07 5.60 4.06
C GLN A 13 4.66 5.35 4.62
N LYS A 14 3.68 6.21 4.28
CA LYS A 14 2.27 5.98 4.65
C LYS A 14 1.74 4.67 4.07
N ILE A 15 2.01 4.41 2.78
CA ILE A 15 1.65 3.15 2.13
C ILE A 15 2.37 1.97 2.76
N LEU A 16 3.68 2.09 2.95
CA LEU A 16 4.50 1.04 3.53
C LEU A 16 3.98 0.63 4.92
N LYS A 17 3.68 1.61 5.79
CA LYS A 17 3.15 1.36 7.14
C LYS A 17 1.85 0.55 7.13
N VAL A 18 0.96 0.82 6.16
CA VAL A 18 -0.28 0.03 5.99
C VAL A 18 0.01 -1.39 5.53
N LEU A 19 0.95 -1.57 4.61
CA LEU A 19 1.32 -2.90 4.11
C LEU A 19 2.09 -3.71 5.19
N GLU A 20 2.95 -3.06 5.98
CA GLU A 20 3.68 -3.67 7.10
C GLU A 20 2.72 -4.13 8.20
N ALA A 21 1.72 -3.31 8.54
CA ALA A 21 0.68 -3.68 9.51
C ALA A 21 -0.14 -4.92 9.09
N LYS A 22 -0.09 -5.28 7.80
CA LYS A 22 -0.76 -6.44 7.21
C LYS A 22 0.22 -7.29 6.40
N ILE A 23 1.46 -7.45 6.90
CA ILE A 23 2.49 -8.22 6.17
C ILE A 23 1.99 -9.62 5.80
N ASN A 24 2.37 -10.10 4.62
CA ASN A 24 1.90 -11.34 4.00
C ASN A 24 0.38 -11.44 3.76
N ASN A 25 -0.37 -10.36 3.96
CA ASN A 25 -1.80 -10.29 3.70
C ASN A 25 -2.12 -9.30 2.56
N TRP A 26 -3.18 -9.59 1.81
CA TRP A 26 -3.64 -8.73 0.73
C TRP A 26 -4.39 -7.51 1.29
N VAL A 27 -3.91 -6.32 0.93
CA VAL A 27 -4.52 -5.02 1.26
C VAL A 27 -5.26 -4.48 0.03
N PRO A 28 -6.55 -4.16 0.14
CA PRO A 28 -7.28 -3.59 -0.99
C PRO A 28 -6.80 -2.17 -1.31
N LEU A 29 -6.81 -1.80 -2.59
CA LEU A 29 -6.46 -0.46 -3.04
C LEU A 29 -7.29 0.62 -2.32
N THR A 30 -8.54 0.34 -1.96
CA THR A 30 -9.39 1.27 -1.20
C THR A 30 -8.79 1.66 0.15
N ASP A 31 -8.10 0.75 0.84
CA ASP A 31 -7.41 1.07 2.11
C ASP A 31 -6.19 1.98 1.86
N ILE A 32 -5.50 1.80 0.73
CA ILE A 32 -4.41 2.70 0.31
C ILE A 32 -4.95 4.08 -0.06
N LEU A 33 -6.09 4.16 -0.76
CA LEU A 33 -6.68 5.44 -1.18
C LEU A 33 -7.19 6.27 0.01
N LYS A 34 -7.62 5.63 1.11
CA LYS A 34 -7.98 6.33 2.36
C LYS A 34 -6.83 7.13 2.97
N LEU A 35 -5.58 6.84 2.58
CA LEU A 35 -4.40 7.60 3.03
C LEU A 35 -4.26 8.97 2.34
N GLY A 36 -5.10 9.29 1.35
CA GLY A 36 -5.01 10.56 0.62
C GLY A 36 -3.75 10.67 -0.25
N VAL A 37 -3.20 9.54 -0.70
CA VAL A 37 -1.95 9.49 -1.47
C VAL A 37 -2.23 9.75 -2.96
N ALA A 38 -1.54 10.76 -3.52
CA ALA A 38 -1.51 10.98 -4.96
C ALA A 38 -0.58 9.96 -5.65
N GLN A 39 -0.95 9.54 -6.86
CA GLN A 39 -0.12 8.66 -7.72
C GLN A 39 0.38 7.39 -7.00
N TYR A 40 -0.50 6.67 -6.30
CA TYR A 40 -0.14 5.48 -5.51
C TYR A 40 0.73 4.46 -6.26
N ASN A 41 0.53 4.27 -7.58
CA ASN A 41 1.36 3.38 -8.39
C ASN A 41 2.83 3.81 -8.41
N ALA A 42 3.11 5.12 -8.51
CA ALA A 42 4.47 5.63 -8.48
C ALA A 42 5.13 5.38 -7.12
N ARG A 43 4.36 5.51 -6.03
CA ARG A 43 4.81 5.25 -4.65
C ARG A 43 5.12 3.77 -4.41
N ILE A 44 4.25 2.87 -4.87
CA ILE A 44 4.50 1.42 -4.82
C ILE A 44 5.74 1.06 -5.64
N TRP A 45 5.91 1.67 -6.81
CA TRP A 45 7.10 1.45 -7.65
C TRP A 45 8.38 1.97 -6.99
N GLY A 46 8.32 3.13 -6.33
CA GLY A 46 9.42 3.66 -5.51
C GLY A 46 9.80 2.72 -4.38
N LEU A 47 8.83 2.13 -3.67
CA LEU A 47 9.08 1.12 -2.64
C LEU A 47 9.75 -0.13 -3.22
N ARG A 48 9.29 -0.64 -4.37
CA ARG A 48 9.93 -1.77 -5.05
C ARG A 48 11.39 -1.49 -5.39
N LYS A 49 11.70 -0.27 -5.86
CA LYS A 49 13.08 0.16 -6.11
C LYS A 49 13.95 0.23 -4.86
N LYS A 50 13.34 0.44 -3.69
CA LYS A 50 14.03 0.46 -2.39
C LYS A 50 14.25 -0.94 -1.81
N GLY A 51 13.90 -2.01 -2.53
CA GLY A 51 14.12 -3.41 -2.14
C GLY A 51 12.87 -4.14 -1.69
N TYR A 52 11.78 -3.43 -1.36
CA TYR A 52 10.57 -4.06 -0.86
C TYR A 52 9.89 -4.96 -1.90
N THR A 53 9.62 -6.21 -1.53
CA THR A 53 8.90 -7.15 -2.38
C THR A 53 7.39 -6.95 -2.17
N ILE A 54 6.78 -6.20 -3.08
CA ILE A 54 5.33 -5.91 -3.08
C ILE A 54 4.67 -6.57 -4.28
N GLU A 55 3.81 -7.55 -4.02
CA GLU A 55 2.97 -8.19 -5.04
C GLU A 55 1.68 -7.39 -5.26
N ASN A 56 1.07 -7.56 -6.44
CA ASN A 56 -0.26 -7.03 -6.73
C ASN A 56 -1.12 -8.10 -7.43
N LYS A 57 -2.42 -8.10 -7.13
CA LYS A 57 -3.41 -8.89 -7.85
C LYS A 57 -4.63 -8.06 -8.20
N ILE A 58 -5.38 -8.50 -9.21
CA ILE A 58 -6.62 -7.88 -9.64
C ILE A 58 -7.70 -8.94 -9.67
N GLU A 59 -8.81 -8.68 -8.99
CA GLU A 59 -9.99 -9.52 -9.02
C GLU A 59 -11.09 -8.79 -9.80
N ILE A 60 -11.66 -9.46 -10.79
CA ILE A 60 -12.83 -8.95 -11.53
C ILE A 60 -14.08 -9.43 -10.80
N GLN A 61 -14.83 -8.49 -10.24
CA GLN A 61 -16.07 -8.78 -9.54
C GLN A 61 -17.19 -9.11 -10.54
N LYS A 62 -18.28 -9.75 -10.06
CA LYS A 62 -19.45 -10.12 -10.88
C LYS A 62 -20.06 -8.94 -11.66
N ASN A 63 -19.92 -7.72 -11.15
CA ASN A 63 -20.36 -6.48 -11.78
C ASN A 63 -19.31 -5.86 -12.74
N LYS A 64 -18.31 -6.64 -13.17
CA LYS A 64 -17.18 -6.20 -14.02
C LYS A 64 -16.29 -5.12 -13.41
N LYS A 65 -16.43 -4.79 -12.12
CA LYS A 65 -15.52 -3.86 -11.43
C LYS A 65 -14.21 -4.56 -11.09
N ARG A 66 -13.10 -3.85 -11.29
CA ARG A 66 -11.74 -4.34 -10.98
C ARG A 66 -11.37 -3.94 -9.56
N HIS A 67 -11.09 -4.93 -8.72
CA HIS A 67 -10.56 -4.72 -7.37
C HIS A 67 -9.08 -5.04 -7.37
N THR A 68 -8.26 -4.03 -7.10
CA THR A 68 -6.80 -4.20 -7.01
C THR A 68 -6.39 -4.39 -5.57
N PHE A 69 -5.45 -5.29 -5.34
CA PHE A 69 -4.87 -5.56 -4.02
C PHE A 69 -3.35 -5.53 -4.10
N PHE A 70 -2.71 -5.21 -2.97
CA PHE A 70 -1.27 -5.20 -2.79
C PHE A 70 -0.89 -5.97 -1.55
N LYS A 71 0.26 -6.65 -1.56
CA LYS A 71 0.76 -7.41 -0.41
C LYS A 71 2.26 -7.18 -0.28
N LEU A 72 2.71 -6.81 0.91
CA LEU A 72 4.14 -6.85 1.25
C LEU A 72 4.50 -8.27 1.66
N VAL A 73 5.45 -8.87 0.94
CA VAL A 73 5.92 -10.24 1.18
C VAL A 73 7.15 -10.22 2.09
N THR A 74 8.14 -9.42 1.72
CA THR A 74 9.38 -9.22 2.49
C THR A 74 9.96 -7.85 2.14
N LYS A 75 10.88 -7.38 2.98
CA LYS A 75 11.83 -6.33 2.63
C LYS A 75 13.02 -6.91 1.88
#